data_AF-A0A2A6ZC15-F1
#
_entry.id   AF-A0A2A6ZC15-F1
#
_cell.length_a   1.000
_cell.length_b   1.000
_cell.length_c   1.000
_cell.angle_alpha   90.00
_cell.angle_beta   90.00
_cell.angle_gamma   90.00
#
_symmetry.space_group_name_H-M   'P 1'
#
loop_
_entity.id
_entity.type
_entity.pdbx_description
1 polymer ?
#
loop_
_entity_poly.entity_id
_entity_poly.type
_entity_poly.pdbx_seq_one_letter_code
_entity_poly.pdbx_strand_id
1 'polypeptide(L)'
;MGLLRDLFKSSFQKWIENASYEDLAEAYEQARQQWLKKDGGDKTQRMYRLDAEMSKRTAEKWKNDPRRNKDPNFRWTDANRWD
;
A
#
# COMPACT_ATOMS: atom_id res chain seq x y z
N MET A 1 -6.02 11.44 28.38
CA MET A 1 -5.22 10.26 27.96
C MET A 1 -5.04 10.23 26.44
N GLY A 2 -4.31 11.18 25.83
CA GLY A 2 -4.21 11.31 24.35
C GLY A 2 -2.80 11.37 23.76
N LEU A 3 -1.79 11.75 24.56
CA LEU A 3 -0.45 12.10 24.06
C LEU A 3 0.31 10.92 23.43
N LEU A 4 0.18 9.69 23.98
CA LEU A 4 0.93 8.53 23.48
C LEU A 4 0.43 8.01 22.12
N ARG A 5 -0.87 8.14 21.81
CA ARG A 5 -1.45 7.68 20.54
C ARG A 5 -1.02 8.55 19.37
N ASP A 6 -0.89 9.86 19.58
CA ASP A 6 -0.50 10.79 18.52
C ASP A 6 1.02 10.81 18.29
N LEU A 7 1.82 10.58 19.34
CA LEU A 7 3.26 10.32 19.20
C LEU A 7 3.51 9.04 18.38
N PHE A 8 2.81 7.94 18.69
CA PHE A 8 2.89 6.69 17.92
C PHE A 8 2.41 6.83 16.47
N LYS A 9 1.40 7.67 16.20
CA LYS A 9 0.99 7.97 14.82
C LYS A 9 2.12 8.65 14.04
N SER A 10 2.85 9.59 14.65
CA SER A 10 3.94 10.30 13.97
C SER A 10 5.15 9.42 13.71
N SER A 11 5.55 8.57 14.67
CA SER A 11 6.68 7.66 14.51
C SER A 11 6.35 6.54 13.52
N PHE A 12 5.13 6.02 13.55
CA PHE A 12 4.66 5.02 12.60
C PHE A 12 4.58 5.59 11.18
N GLN A 13 4.06 6.81 11.00
CA GLN A 13 4.00 7.45 9.69
C GLN A 13 5.40 7.66 9.10
N LYS A 14 6.33 8.21 9.90
CA LYS A 14 7.74 8.38 9.50
C LYS A 14 8.40 7.04 9.17
N TRP A 15 8.08 5.99 9.91
CA TRP A 15 8.58 4.65 9.61
C TRP A 15 8.02 4.14 8.28
N ILE A 16 6.70 4.26 8.04
CA ILE A 16 6.06 3.84 6.79
C ILE A 16 6.70 4.52 5.58
N GLU A 17 6.98 5.82 5.68
CA GLU A 17 7.59 6.60 4.59
C GLU A 17 9.03 6.18 4.28
N ASN A 18 9.80 5.74 5.29
CA ASN A 18 11.21 5.36 5.12
C ASN A 18 11.47 3.86 4.98
N ALA A 19 10.51 3.01 5.37
CA ALA A 19 10.65 1.55 5.34
C ALA A 19 10.76 1.01 3.91
N SER A 20 11.41 -0.15 3.76
CA SER A 20 11.45 -0.83 2.46
C SER A 20 10.07 -1.40 2.08
N TYR A 21 9.90 -1.78 0.81
CA TYR A 21 8.65 -2.43 0.38
C TYR A 21 8.44 -3.78 1.10
N GLU A 22 9.52 -4.53 1.33
CA GLU A 22 9.47 -5.82 2.04
C GLU A 22 9.02 -5.64 3.48
N ASP A 23 9.58 -4.66 4.20
CA ASP A 23 9.17 -4.34 5.58
C ASP A 23 7.71 -3.92 5.67
N LEU A 24 7.23 -3.13 4.71
CA LEU A 24 5.83 -2.72 4.64
C LEU A 24 4.90 -3.91 4.40
N ALA A 25 5.28 -4.81 3.49
CA ALA A 25 4.52 -6.01 3.18
C ALA A 25 4.49 -6.98 4.36
N GLU A 26 5.62 -7.19 5.04
CA GLU A 26 5.70 -8.02 6.24
C GLU A 26 4.84 -7.45 7.36
N ALA A 27 4.97 -6.15 7.65
CA ALA A 27 4.15 -5.49 8.67
C ALA A 27 2.66 -5.55 8.35
N TYR A 28 2.27 -5.48 7.07
CA TYR A 28 0.89 -5.66 6.65
C TYR A 28 0.41 -7.09 6.86
N GLU A 29 1.21 -8.10 6.51
CA GLU A 29 0.84 -9.51 6.70
C GLU A 29 0.74 -9.87 8.18
N GLN A 30 1.66 -9.39 9.02
CA GLN A 30 1.54 -9.53 10.47
C GLN A 30 0.25 -8.90 11.01
N ALA A 31 -0.09 -7.69 10.55
CA ALA A 31 -1.34 -7.02 10.94
C ALA A 31 -2.57 -7.79 10.43
N ARG A 32 -2.50 -8.36 9.23
CA ARG A 32 -3.55 -9.19 8.63
C ARG A 32 -3.76 -10.48 9.40
N GLN A 33 -2.70 -11.16 9.82
CA GLN A 33 -2.79 -12.37 10.66
C GLN A 33 -3.42 -12.06 12.02
N GLN A 34 -3.04 -10.95 12.66
CA GLN A 34 -3.66 -10.51 13.91
C GLN A 34 -5.14 -10.16 13.72
N TRP A 35 -5.48 -9.56 12.58
CA TRP A 35 -6.86 -9.23 12.22
C TRP A 35 -7.71 -10.49 11.99
N LEU A 36 -7.17 -11.49 11.27
CA LEU A 36 -7.81 -12.79 11.09
C LEU A 36 -8.01 -13.54 12.41
N LYS A 37 -7.05 -13.45 13.34
CA LYS A 37 -7.20 -14.00 14.71
C LYS A 37 -8.31 -13.32 15.52
N LYS A 38 -8.77 -12.14 15.12
CA LYS A 38 -9.86 -11.37 15.76
C LYS A 38 -11.13 -11.41 14.91
N ASP A 39 -11.41 -12.55 14.28
CA ASP A 39 -12.58 -12.83 13.45
C ASP A 39 -12.72 -11.99 12.16
N GLY A 40 -11.67 -11.27 11.74
CA GLY A 40 -11.64 -10.66 10.40
C GLY A 40 -12.74 -9.61 10.16
N GLY A 41 -13.10 -8.83 11.18
CA GLY A 41 -14.06 -7.71 11.10
C GLY A 41 -13.50 -6.49 10.33
N ASP A 42 -13.71 -5.27 10.81
CA ASP A 42 -13.17 -4.09 10.11
C ASP A 42 -11.64 -4.06 10.14
N LYS A 43 -11.04 -3.74 8.97
CA LYS A 43 -9.59 -3.54 8.87
C LYS A 43 -9.16 -2.45 9.84
N THR A 44 -8.03 -2.68 10.51
CA THR A 44 -7.49 -1.69 11.44
C THR A 44 -6.97 -0.47 10.69
N GLN A 45 -7.01 0.70 11.34
CA GLN A 45 -6.41 1.94 10.83
C GLN A 45 -4.94 1.78 10.44
N ARG A 46 -4.22 0.86 11.11
CA ARG A 46 -2.84 0.51 10.80
C ARG A 46 -2.71 -0.16 9.42
N MET A 47 -3.59 -1.13 9.13
CA MET A 47 -3.62 -1.81 7.83
C MET A 47 -3.95 -0.85 6.69
N TYR A 48 -4.93 0.05 6.88
CA TYR A 48 -5.28 1.05 5.87
C TYR A 48 -4.10 1.97 5.51
N ARG A 49 -3.31 2.39 6.50
CA ARG A 49 -2.15 3.25 6.26
C ARG A 49 -1.03 2.53 5.52
N LEU A 50 -0.76 1.28 5.88
CA LEU A 50 0.22 0.44 5.19
C LEU A 50 -0.20 0.19 3.73
N ASP A 51 -1.46 -0.17 3.51
CA ASP A 51 -2.04 -0.39 2.20
C ASP A 51 -2.00 0.86 1.32
N ALA A 52 -2.33 2.02 1.89
CA ALA A 52 -2.26 3.30 1.18
C ALA A 52 -0.84 3.64 0.73
N GLU A 53 0.17 3.44 1.58
CA GLU A 53 1.57 3.68 1.20
C GLU A 53 2.06 2.69 0.14
N MET A 54 1.81 1.40 0.31
CA MET A 54 2.19 0.39 -0.69
C MET A 54 1.51 0.65 -2.05
N SER A 55 0.23 1.04 -2.03
CA SER A 55 -0.53 1.40 -3.22
C SER A 55 0.06 2.63 -3.90
N LYS A 56 0.39 3.69 -3.13
CA LYS A 56 1.05 4.89 -3.64
C LYS A 56 2.38 4.56 -4.32
N ARG A 57 3.24 3.77 -3.69
CA ARG A 57 4.54 3.36 -4.25
C ARG A 57 4.39 2.52 -5.52
N THR A 58 3.43 1.60 -5.52
CA THR A 58 3.11 0.79 -6.70
C THR A 58 2.60 1.66 -7.85
N ALA A 59 1.74 2.64 -7.55
CA ALA A 59 1.22 3.59 -8.53
C ALA A 59 2.33 4.48 -9.11
N GLU A 60 3.27 4.95 -8.29
CA GLU A 60 4.45 5.69 -8.74
C GLU A 60 5.35 4.85 -9.63
N LYS A 61 5.65 3.61 -9.22
CA LYS A 61 6.41 2.65 -10.04
C LYS A 61 5.73 2.41 -11.39
N TRP A 62 4.42 2.19 -11.39
CA TRP A 62 3.63 2.01 -12.61
C TRP A 62 3.61 3.27 -13.49
N LYS A 63 3.54 4.47 -12.90
CA LYS A 63 3.61 5.74 -13.63
C LYS A 63 4.94 5.95 -14.35
N ASN A 64 6.02 5.44 -13.78
CA ASN A 64 7.38 5.56 -14.30
C ASN A 64 7.81 4.35 -15.16
N ASP A 65 6.96 3.34 -15.34
CA ASP A 65 7.29 2.16 -16.12
C ASP A 65 7.46 2.52 -17.61
N PRO A 66 8.63 2.23 -18.23
CA PRO A 66 8.85 2.50 -19.65
C PRO A 66 7.93 1.69 -20.59
N ARG A 67 7.35 0.57 -20.11
CA ARG A 67 6.39 -0.25 -20.86
C ARG A 67 4.98 0.29 -20.79
N ARG A 68 4.71 1.26 -19.91
CA ARG A 68 3.36 1.83 -19.76
C ARG A 68 3.02 2.68 -20.97
N ASN A 69 1.95 2.30 -21.67
CA ASN A 69 1.36 3.16 -22.68
C ASN A 69 0.77 4.42 -22.01
N LYS A 70 1.20 5.60 -22.47
CA LYS A 70 0.74 6.91 -21.98
C LYS A 70 -0.36 7.51 -22.86
N ASP A 71 -0.74 6.84 -23.94
CA ASP A 71 -1.79 7.30 -24.84
C ASP A 71 -3.15 7.32 -24.12
N PRO A 72 -3.84 8.49 -24.05
CA PRO A 72 -5.16 8.59 -23.43
C PRO A 72 -6.24 7.77 -24.16
N ASN A 73 -6.01 7.40 -25.42
CA ASN A 73 -6.89 6.53 -26.20
C ASN A 73 -6.51 5.05 -26.11
N PHE A 74 -5.48 4.68 -25.35
CA PHE A 74 -5.09 3.28 -25.19
C PHE A 74 -6.21 2.48 -24.53
N ARG A 75 -6.84 1.60 -25.31
CA ARG A 75 -7.81 0.66 -24.79
C ARG A 75 -7.09 -0.60 -24.38
N TRP A 76 -7.56 -1.24 -23.32
CA TRP A 76 -7.01 -2.52 -22.87
C TRP A 76 -7.06 -3.60 -23.99
N THR A 77 -8.01 -3.48 -24.93
CA THR A 77 -8.12 -4.33 -26.12
C THR A 77 -6.99 -4.14 -27.13
N ASP A 78 -6.34 -2.97 -27.16
CA ASP A 78 -5.20 -2.71 -28.04
C ASP A 78 -3.93 -3.40 -27.53
N ALA A 79 -3.83 -3.67 -26.21
CA ALA A 79 -2.73 -4.43 -25.61
C ALA A 79 -2.68 -5.88 -26.09
N ASN A 80 -3.84 -6.47 -26.41
CA ASN A 80 -3.98 -7.86 -26.86
C ASN A 80 -4.19 -7.96 -28.39
N ARG A 81 -4.00 -6.87 -29.16
CA ARG A 81 -4.20 -6.87 -30.63
C ARG A 81 -3.11 -7.65 -31.38
N TRP A 82 -1.98 -7.91 -30.72
CA TRP A 82 -0.86 -8.67 -31.27
C TRP A 82 -0.75 -10.01 -30.55
N ASP A 83 -1.58 -10.95 -30.98
CA ASP A 83 -1.32 -12.41 -30.93
C ASP A 83 -1.39 -12.91 -32.38
#